data_AF-A0A9W3JVI2-F1
#
_entry.id   AF-A0A9W3JVI2-F1
#
_cell.length_a   1.000
_cell.length_b   1.000
_cell.length_c   1.000
_cell.angle_alpha   90.00
_cell.angle_beta   90.00
_cell.angle_gamma   90.00
#
_symmetry.space_group_name_H-M   'P 1'
#
loop_
_entity.id
_entity.type
_entity.pdbx_description
1 polymer ?
#
loop_
_entity_poly.entity_id
_entity_poly.type
_entity_poly.pdbx_seq_one_letter_code
_entity_poly.pdbx_strand_id
1 'polypeptide(L)'
;MDDKTQQYEHIESLVFEYQAGSEKAGLEIIQSFGYDPETKELSKYLNKYFALLRFGVIKFNDRDTRQFLRQFTSDETLHKALIPNYQYAHTKKATRKLVQMINYRMRHITDEDLINDLCLLLLTQARKYKKQGKKKNFCGYLFNSYRYKVYAHYKYLFKDQLYSHRIEMLEDYRDENSEILIEETLRSDLYFQNEKEKIGLNWILGKTADFPFNQLNNFERTLISLYDYKGMTYEEVGAQMGYHRDTIWNKRKQIKKKLEEIMKNPPCD
;
A
#
# COMPACT_ATOMS: atom_id res chain seq x y z
N MET A 1 -20.77 32.07 16.86
CA MET A 1 -20.10 30.79 17.19
C MET A 1 -19.71 30.15 15.86
N ASP A 2 -18.51 29.58 15.77
CA ASP A 2 -18.05 28.89 14.55
C ASP A 2 -18.94 27.67 14.27
N ASP A 3 -19.34 27.47 13.01
CA ASP A 3 -20.27 26.42 12.54
C ASP A 3 -19.83 25.02 13.01
N LYS A 4 -18.51 24.79 13.05
CA LYS A 4 -17.91 23.55 13.57
C LYS A 4 -18.11 23.33 15.08
N THR A 5 -18.20 24.41 15.85
CA THR A 5 -18.37 24.32 17.31
C THR A 5 -19.80 23.87 17.62
N GLN A 6 -20.78 24.41 16.91
CA GLN A 6 -22.18 23.99 17.01
C GLN A 6 -22.35 22.52 16.59
N GLN A 7 -21.68 22.10 15.51
CA GLN A 7 -21.69 20.70 15.09
C GLN A 7 -21.11 19.76 16.17
N TYR A 8 -20.02 20.15 16.83
CA TYR A 8 -19.42 19.32 17.89
C TYR A 8 -20.26 19.26 19.16
N GLU A 9 -20.95 20.35 19.51
CA GLU A 9 -21.90 20.39 20.63
C GLU A 9 -23.12 19.50 20.36
N HIS A 10 -23.63 19.53 19.12
CA HIS A 10 -24.73 18.66 18.70
C HIS A 10 -24.34 17.17 18.71
N ILE A 11 -23.15 16.81 18.20
CA ILE A 11 -22.67 15.43 18.28
C ILE A 11 -22.53 15.00 19.75
N GLU A 12 -22.10 15.89 20.64
CA GLU A 12 -21.98 15.57 22.05
C GLU A 12 -23.36 15.37 22.72
N SER A 13 -24.40 16.13 22.35
CA SER A 13 -25.76 15.91 22.85
C SER A 13 -26.30 14.54 22.41
N LEU A 14 -26.09 14.18 21.13
CA LEU A 14 -26.47 12.86 20.61
C LEU A 14 -25.78 11.73 21.38
N VAL A 15 -24.51 11.89 21.76
CA VAL A 15 -23.81 10.88 22.58
C VAL A 15 -24.47 10.68 23.94
N PHE A 16 -24.91 11.77 24.60
CA PHE A 16 -25.62 11.64 25.88
C PHE A 16 -27.00 11.02 25.73
N GLU A 17 -27.74 11.35 24.67
CA GLU A 17 -29.02 10.71 24.36
C GLU A 17 -28.87 9.22 24.06
N TYR A 18 -27.84 8.85 23.30
CA TYR A 18 -27.50 7.45 23.03
C TYR A 18 -27.14 6.71 24.32
N GLN A 19 -26.37 7.33 25.22
CA GLN A 19 -26.06 6.76 26.53
C GLN A 19 -27.30 6.57 27.41
N ALA A 20 -28.32 7.43 27.26
CA ALA A 20 -29.61 7.31 27.93
C ALA A 20 -30.53 6.22 27.31
N GLY A 21 -30.12 5.59 26.20
CA GLY A 21 -30.84 4.49 25.57
C GLY A 21 -31.54 4.84 24.25
N SER A 22 -31.32 6.04 23.70
CA SER A 22 -31.90 6.42 22.40
C SER A 22 -31.18 5.73 21.24
N GLU A 23 -31.85 4.78 20.59
CA GLU A 23 -31.33 4.12 19.37
C GLU A 23 -31.22 5.10 18.19
N LYS A 24 -32.16 6.05 18.09
CA LYS A 24 -32.15 7.10 17.06
C LYS A 24 -30.89 7.95 17.13
N ALA A 25 -30.50 8.36 18.34
CA ALA A 25 -29.27 9.10 18.54
C ALA A 25 -28.03 8.29 18.14
N GLY A 26 -28.06 6.97 18.32
CA GLY A 26 -27.01 6.06 17.84
C GLY A 26 -26.86 6.07 16.32
N LEU A 27 -27.97 6.02 15.58
CA LEU A 27 -27.97 6.10 14.12
C LEU A 27 -27.46 7.46 13.61
N GLU A 28 -27.89 8.55 14.25
CA GLU A 28 -27.45 9.91 13.89
C GLU A 28 -25.94 10.12 14.16
N ILE A 29 -25.40 9.52 15.22
CA ILE A 29 -23.94 9.49 15.45
C ILE A 29 -23.25 8.80 14.28
N ILE A 30 -23.71 7.63 13.87
CA ILE A 30 -23.10 6.87 12.77
C ILE A 30 -23.11 7.68 11.46
N GLN A 31 -24.25 8.31 11.13
CA GLN A 31 -24.39 9.20 9.98
C GLN A 31 -23.46 10.42 10.05
N SER A 32 -23.29 11.00 11.24
CA SER A 32 -22.40 12.14 11.47
C SER A 32 -20.94 11.81 11.15
N PHE A 33 -20.50 10.59 11.48
CA PHE A 33 -19.15 10.10 11.22
C PHE A 33 -18.95 9.44 9.85
N GLY A 34 -20.04 9.29 9.09
CA GLY A 34 -20.03 9.07 7.65
C GLY A 34 -20.47 7.69 7.19
N TYR A 35 -21.32 6.98 7.92
CA TYR A 35 -22.04 5.84 7.33
C TYR A 35 -23.53 6.18 7.21
N ASP A 36 -24.04 6.13 5.99
CA ASP A 36 -25.47 6.27 5.73
C ASP A 36 -26.13 4.89 5.67
N PRO A 37 -27.02 4.56 6.62
CA PRO A 37 -27.70 3.26 6.66
C PRO A 37 -28.63 3.02 5.46
N GLU A 38 -29.18 4.07 4.83
CA GLU A 38 -30.14 3.94 3.75
C GLU A 38 -29.44 3.63 2.42
N THR A 39 -28.37 4.37 2.13
CA THR A 39 -27.60 4.21 0.89
C THR A 39 -26.44 3.22 1.01
N LYS A 40 -26.13 2.76 2.24
CA LYS A 40 -24.92 2.00 2.59
C LYS A 40 -23.62 2.70 2.20
N GLU A 41 -23.65 4.01 1.99
CA GLU A 41 -22.46 4.76 1.60
C GLU A 41 -21.57 5.10 2.79
N LEU A 42 -20.26 4.96 2.57
CA LEU A 42 -19.24 5.30 3.55
C LEU A 42 -18.42 6.52 3.13
N SER A 43 -18.44 7.55 3.97
CA SER A 43 -17.83 8.85 3.77
C SER A 43 -17.09 9.33 5.03
N LYS A 44 -16.55 10.55 4.96
CA LYS A 44 -15.99 11.30 6.09
C LYS A 44 -14.94 10.51 6.93
N TYR A 45 -15.19 10.35 8.22
CA TYR A 45 -14.21 9.90 9.21
C TYR A 45 -14.01 8.39 9.18
N LEU A 46 -15.09 7.62 9.00
CA LEU A 46 -14.99 6.15 8.95
C LEU A 46 -14.33 5.67 7.65
N ASN A 47 -14.62 6.33 6.52
CA ASN A 47 -14.07 5.94 5.21
C ASN A 47 -12.54 5.90 5.19
N LYS A 48 -11.85 6.74 5.96
CA LYS A 48 -10.37 6.70 5.99
C LYS A 48 -9.84 5.36 6.52
N TYR A 49 -10.52 4.75 7.50
CA TYR A 49 -10.12 3.45 8.04
C TYR A 49 -10.52 2.33 7.10
N PHE A 50 -11.75 2.38 6.58
CA PHE A 50 -12.24 1.42 5.59
C PHE A 50 -11.35 1.38 4.34
N ALA A 51 -11.12 2.53 3.69
CA ALA A 51 -10.32 2.61 2.47
C ALA A 51 -8.86 2.15 2.68
N LEU A 52 -8.31 2.37 3.87
CA LEU A 52 -6.98 1.88 4.21
C LEU A 52 -6.97 0.35 4.44
N LEU A 53 -7.92 -0.17 5.21
CA LEU A 53 -8.00 -1.59 5.55
C LEU A 53 -8.38 -2.46 4.35
N ARG A 54 -9.27 -1.96 3.47
CA ARG A 54 -9.86 -2.71 2.36
C ARG A 54 -9.15 -2.53 1.02
N PHE A 55 -8.74 -1.30 0.70
CA PHE A 55 -8.15 -0.96 -0.60
C PHE A 55 -6.69 -0.50 -0.51
N GLY A 56 -6.17 -0.35 0.71
CA GLY A 56 -4.80 0.10 0.93
C GLY A 56 -4.56 1.57 0.57
N VAL A 57 -5.60 2.41 0.59
CA VAL A 57 -5.48 3.83 0.28
C VAL A 57 -4.82 4.57 1.45
N ILE A 58 -3.66 5.17 1.21
CA ILE A 58 -2.85 5.84 2.25
C ILE A 58 -2.84 7.35 2.04
N LYS A 59 -3.38 8.09 3.01
CA LYS A 59 -3.26 9.55 3.09
C LYS A 59 -2.05 9.92 3.95
N PHE A 60 -0.86 10.01 3.33
CA PHE A 60 0.39 10.30 4.06
C PHE A 60 0.43 11.67 4.74
N ASN A 61 -0.38 12.63 4.31
CA ASN A 61 -0.51 13.95 4.97
C ASN A 61 -1.37 13.88 6.25
N ASP A 62 -2.23 12.87 6.39
CA ASP A 62 -3.08 12.71 7.56
C ASP A 62 -2.30 12.10 8.74
N ARG A 63 -2.23 12.85 9.85
CA ARG A 63 -1.52 12.40 11.06
C ARG A 63 -2.15 11.14 11.63
N ASP A 64 -3.47 11.05 11.65
CA ASP A 64 -4.16 9.93 12.28
C ASP A 64 -3.91 8.62 11.51
N THR A 65 -3.96 8.67 10.18
CA THR A 65 -3.59 7.58 9.28
C THR A 65 -2.17 7.07 9.55
N ARG A 66 -1.18 7.97 9.64
CA ARG A 66 0.21 7.57 9.94
C ARG A 66 0.32 6.93 11.33
N GLN A 67 -0.34 7.51 12.33
CA GLN A 67 -0.34 7.00 13.70
C GLN A 67 -1.04 5.64 13.83
N PHE A 68 -2.06 5.40 13.03
CA PHE A 68 -2.72 4.11 12.92
C PHE A 68 -1.78 3.05 12.34
N LEU A 69 -1.10 3.35 11.24
CA LEU A 69 -0.13 2.44 10.61
C LEU A 69 1.05 2.07 11.53
N ARG A 70 1.47 3.00 12.40
CA ARG A 70 2.50 2.73 13.42
C ARG A 70 2.15 1.56 14.35
N GLN A 71 0.86 1.27 14.55
CA GLN A 71 0.44 0.17 15.41
C GLN A 71 0.72 -1.22 14.82
N PHE A 72 0.94 -1.30 13.50
CA PHE A 72 1.12 -2.57 12.78
C PHE A 72 2.58 -2.92 12.47
N THR A 73 3.54 -2.06 12.82
CA THR A 73 4.96 -2.29 12.54
C THR A 73 5.77 -2.43 13.82
N SER A 74 6.62 -3.46 13.87
CA SER A 74 7.66 -3.65 14.90
C SER A 74 8.99 -3.00 14.52
N ASP A 75 9.21 -2.68 13.24
CA ASP A 75 10.41 -1.98 12.78
C ASP A 75 10.46 -0.56 13.36
N GLU A 76 11.45 -0.32 14.23
CA GLU A 76 11.64 0.95 14.93
C GLU A 76 11.98 2.09 13.95
N THR A 77 12.65 1.79 12.83
CA THR A 77 13.02 2.79 11.82
C THR A 77 11.77 3.32 11.12
N LEU A 78 10.91 2.43 10.61
CA LEU A 78 9.63 2.78 10.03
C LEU A 78 8.70 3.44 11.07
N HIS A 79 8.71 2.94 12.30
CA HIS A 79 7.90 3.48 13.40
C HIS A 79 8.24 4.95 13.71
N LYS A 80 9.52 5.33 13.70
CA LYS A 80 9.98 6.72 13.87
C LYS A 80 9.70 7.56 12.63
N ALA A 81 9.89 7.01 11.43
CA ALA A 81 9.69 7.72 10.16
C ALA A 81 8.23 8.14 9.91
N LEU A 82 7.25 7.43 10.50
CA LEU A 82 5.82 7.76 10.40
C LEU A 82 5.34 8.89 11.35
N ILE A 83 6.19 9.38 12.26
CA ILE A 83 5.88 10.51 13.15
C ILE A 83 5.76 11.84 12.38
N PRO A 84 6.77 12.29 11.62
CA PRO A 84 6.73 13.57 10.92
C PRO A 84 5.65 13.63 9.83
N ASN A 85 5.26 14.84 9.42
CA ASN A 85 4.30 15.02 8.33
C ASN A 85 4.89 14.67 6.96
N TYR A 86 6.14 15.04 6.74
CA TYR A 86 6.84 14.73 5.50
C TYR A 86 7.33 13.27 5.52
N GLN A 87 7.16 12.59 4.39
CA GLN A 87 7.46 11.16 4.24
C GLN A 87 8.38 10.95 3.05
N TYR A 88 9.59 10.44 3.30
CA TYR A 88 10.58 10.15 2.27
C TYR A 88 10.12 8.99 1.37
N ALA A 89 10.69 8.91 0.16
CA ALA A 89 10.31 7.89 -0.83
C ALA A 89 10.49 6.46 -0.31
N HIS A 90 11.57 6.18 0.41
CA HIS A 90 11.83 4.87 1.00
C HIS A 90 10.80 4.53 2.10
N THR A 91 10.43 5.51 2.94
CA THR A 91 9.39 5.35 3.97
C THR A 91 8.04 5.05 3.33
N LYS A 92 7.67 5.76 2.25
CA LYS A 92 6.44 5.48 1.49
C LYS A 92 6.43 4.07 0.92
N LYS A 93 7.56 3.60 0.39
CA LYS A 93 7.70 2.22 -0.13
C LYS A 93 7.51 1.19 0.97
N ALA A 94 8.19 1.33 2.11
CA ALA A 94 8.04 0.43 3.25
C ALA A 94 6.60 0.44 3.82
N THR A 95 6.01 1.63 3.91
CA THR A 95 4.62 1.79 4.40
C THR A 95 3.60 1.12 3.46
N ARG A 96 3.82 1.17 2.14
CA ARG A 96 2.97 0.45 1.19
C ARG A 96 3.04 -1.06 1.37
N LYS A 97 4.24 -1.61 1.62
CA LYS A 97 4.40 -3.04 1.95
C LYS A 97 3.62 -3.42 3.21
N LEU A 98 3.71 -2.60 4.26
CA LEU A 98 2.94 -2.78 5.49
C LEU A 98 1.42 -2.80 5.22
N VAL A 99 0.95 -1.89 4.37
CA VAL A 99 -0.48 -1.81 4.02
C VAL A 99 -0.95 -2.97 3.15
N GLN A 100 -0.09 -3.48 2.26
CA GLN A 100 -0.36 -4.71 1.50
C GLN A 100 -0.53 -5.91 2.44
N MET A 101 0.34 -6.05 3.46
CA MET A 101 0.17 -7.07 4.50
C MET A 101 -1.16 -6.89 5.25
N ILE A 102 -1.52 -5.65 5.62
CA ILE A 102 -2.81 -5.36 6.27
C ILE A 102 -3.98 -5.82 5.39
N ASN A 103 -4.00 -5.42 4.13
CA ASN A 103 -5.08 -5.76 3.20
C ASN A 103 -5.19 -7.28 3.00
N TYR A 104 -4.05 -7.96 2.85
CA TYR A 104 -3.99 -9.41 2.70
C TYR A 104 -4.57 -10.14 3.92
N ARG A 105 -4.27 -9.67 5.14
CA ARG A 105 -4.81 -10.24 6.38
C ARG A 105 -6.30 -9.96 6.54
N MET A 106 -6.79 -8.82 6.05
CA MET A 106 -8.18 -8.41 6.14
C MET A 106 -9.08 -9.01 5.04
N ARG A 107 -8.52 -9.69 4.03
CA ARG A 107 -9.24 -10.10 2.80
C ARG A 107 -10.49 -10.96 2.98
N HIS A 108 -10.58 -11.68 4.10
CA HIS A 108 -11.67 -12.59 4.42
C HIS A 108 -12.87 -11.88 5.06
N ILE A 109 -12.68 -10.62 5.47
CA ILE A 109 -13.73 -9.80 6.06
C ILE A 109 -14.48 -9.13 4.92
N THR A 110 -15.80 -9.25 4.92
CA THR A 110 -16.64 -8.62 3.91
C THR A 110 -16.70 -7.11 4.11
N ASP A 111 -17.07 -6.38 3.06
CA ASP A 111 -17.21 -4.92 3.15
C ASP A 111 -18.27 -4.54 4.20
N GLU A 112 -19.38 -5.28 4.26
CA GLU A 112 -20.45 -5.08 5.24
C GLU A 112 -19.97 -5.34 6.66
N ASP A 113 -19.25 -6.44 6.92
CA ASP A 113 -18.71 -6.74 8.25
C ASP A 113 -17.70 -5.68 8.70
N LEU A 114 -16.82 -5.25 7.80
CA LEU A 114 -15.83 -4.21 8.09
C LEU A 114 -16.51 -2.88 8.46
N ILE A 115 -17.55 -2.50 7.72
CA ILE A 115 -18.33 -1.29 7.99
C ILE A 115 -19.06 -1.41 9.34
N ASN A 116 -19.71 -2.54 9.58
CA ASN A 116 -20.43 -2.82 10.84
C ASN A 116 -19.48 -2.77 12.03
N ASP A 117 -18.30 -3.36 11.93
CA ASP A 117 -17.27 -3.32 12.96
C ASP A 117 -16.81 -1.88 13.26
N LEU A 118 -16.58 -1.07 12.22
CA LEU A 118 -16.23 0.34 12.41
C LEU A 118 -17.37 1.12 13.12
N CYS A 119 -18.62 0.90 12.73
CA CYS A 119 -19.77 1.52 13.39
C CYS A 119 -19.92 1.06 14.85
N LEU A 120 -19.74 -0.23 15.11
CA LEU A 120 -19.79 -0.82 16.44
C LEU A 120 -18.70 -0.23 17.36
N LEU A 121 -17.47 -0.08 16.85
CA LEU A 121 -16.37 0.51 17.61
C LEU A 121 -16.64 1.99 17.94
N LEU A 122 -17.24 2.73 16.99
CA LEU A 122 -17.65 4.12 17.19
C LEU A 122 -18.69 4.22 18.32
N LEU A 123 -19.77 3.44 18.23
CA LEU A 123 -20.81 3.40 19.25
C LEU A 123 -20.28 2.92 20.61
N THR A 124 -19.31 2.01 20.61
CA THR A 124 -18.64 1.56 21.84
C THR A 124 -17.84 2.70 22.49
N GLN A 125 -17.20 3.57 21.68
CA GLN A 125 -16.56 4.78 22.21
C GLN A 125 -17.59 5.79 22.70
N ALA A 126 -18.69 6.00 21.98
CA ALA A 126 -19.79 6.87 22.42
C ALA A 126 -20.34 6.41 23.78
N ARG A 127 -20.61 5.11 23.97
CA ARG A 127 -21.11 4.55 25.23
C ARG A 127 -20.14 4.72 26.41
N LYS A 128 -18.83 4.71 26.16
CA LYS A 128 -17.78 4.84 27.20
C LYS A 128 -17.38 6.28 27.46
N TYR A 129 -17.81 7.22 26.62
CA TYR A 129 -17.41 8.62 26.73
C TYR A 129 -17.90 9.22 28.05
N LYS A 130 -17.01 9.94 28.73
CA LYS A 130 -17.34 10.76 29.90
C LYS A 130 -16.74 12.13 29.69
N LYS A 131 -17.56 13.18 29.81
CA LYS A 131 -17.09 14.56 29.62
C LYS A 131 -16.12 14.95 30.73
N GLN A 132 -14.88 15.22 30.36
CA GLN A 132 -13.79 15.58 31.28
C GLN A 132 -13.47 17.09 31.22
N GLY A 133 -14.49 17.91 31.45
CA GLY A 133 -14.42 19.38 31.46
C GLY A 133 -15.01 20.05 30.21
N LYS A 134 -15.10 21.39 30.22
CA LYS A 134 -15.82 22.16 29.20
C LYS A 134 -15.16 22.17 27.81
N LYS A 135 -13.83 22.09 27.72
CA LYS A 135 -13.07 22.19 26.46
C LYS A 135 -12.86 20.85 25.74
N LYS A 136 -13.19 19.72 26.37
CA LYS A 136 -13.01 18.38 25.80
C LYS A 136 -14.36 17.89 25.32
N ASN A 137 -14.48 17.67 24.01
CA ASN A 137 -15.68 17.14 23.37
C ASN A 137 -15.47 15.71 22.89
N PHE A 138 -16.57 15.06 22.51
CA PHE A 138 -16.54 13.69 22.00
C PHE A 138 -15.66 13.52 20.76
N CYS A 139 -15.73 14.44 19.80
CA CYS A 139 -14.93 14.39 18.57
C CYS A 139 -13.41 14.34 18.86
N GLY A 140 -12.94 15.14 19.82
CA GLY A 140 -11.54 15.12 20.26
C GLY A 140 -11.17 13.86 21.02
N TYR A 141 -12.08 13.33 21.86
CA TYR A 141 -11.90 12.03 22.52
C TYR A 141 -11.77 10.90 21.49
N LEU A 142 -12.65 10.87 20.50
CA LEU A 142 -12.66 9.89 19.44
C LEU A 142 -11.38 9.98 18.60
N PHE A 143 -11.01 11.19 18.15
CA PHE A 143 -9.78 11.41 17.37
C PHE A 143 -8.52 10.90 18.07
N ASN A 144 -8.47 10.96 19.40
CA ASN A 144 -7.31 10.51 20.15
C ASN A 144 -7.28 8.99 20.41
N SER A 145 -8.43 8.33 20.46
CA SER A 145 -8.55 6.95 20.95
C SER A 145 -8.90 5.94 19.86
N TYR A 146 -9.63 6.35 18.82
CA TYR A 146 -10.32 5.46 17.91
C TYR A 146 -9.37 4.54 17.12
N ARG A 147 -8.27 5.07 16.58
CA ARG A 147 -7.23 4.26 15.90
C ARG A 147 -6.75 3.07 16.72
N TYR A 148 -6.59 3.23 18.04
CA TYR A 148 -6.12 2.15 18.91
C TYR A 148 -7.20 1.10 19.12
N LYS A 149 -8.48 1.49 19.06
CA LYS A 149 -9.62 0.58 19.16
C LYS A 149 -9.78 -0.25 17.90
N VAL A 150 -9.70 0.39 16.73
CA VAL A 150 -9.69 -0.32 15.45
C VAL A 150 -8.52 -1.30 15.38
N TYR A 151 -7.32 -0.87 15.76
CA TYR A 151 -6.17 -1.77 15.84
C TYR A 151 -6.42 -2.92 16.83
N ALA A 152 -6.90 -2.61 18.04
CA ALA A 152 -7.11 -3.64 19.06
C ALA A 152 -8.18 -4.67 18.69
N HIS A 153 -9.17 -4.29 17.89
CA HIS A 153 -10.21 -5.17 17.35
C HIS A 153 -9.59 -6.17 16.37
N TYR A 154 -8.79 -5.69 15.42
CA TYR A 154 -8.20 -6.56 14.38
C TYR A 154 -6.84 -7.16 14.74
N LYS A 155 -6.22 -6.79 15.86
CA LYS A 155 -4.84 -7.20 16.22
C LYS A 155 -4.62 -8.71 16.18
N TYR A 156 -5.67 -9.51 16.42
CA TYR A 156 -5.56 -10.97 16.42
C TYR A 156 -5.23 -11.52 15.04
N LEU A 157 -5.65 -10.86 13.96
CA LEU A 157 -5.29 -11.20 12.57
C LEU A 157 -3.81 -10.98 12.27
N PHE A 158 -3.15 -10.19 13.13
CA PHE A 158 -1.74 -9.82 13.04
C PHE A 158 -0.90 -10.49 14.13
N LYS A 159 -1.52 -11.23 15.05
CA LYS A 159 -0.83 -12.05 16.03
C LYS A 159 -0.69 -13.45 15.47
N ASP A 160 0.53 -13.84 15.16
CA ASP A 160 0.81 -15.23 14.82
C ASP A 160 0.41 -16.15 15.97
N GLN A 161 -0.51 -17.06 15.68
CA GLN A 161 -0.72 -18.21 16.54
C GLN A 161 0.14 -19.41 16.12
N LEU A 162 0.72 -19.44 14.92
CA LEU A 162 1.52 -20.60 14.48
C LEU A 162 2.75 -20.33 13.57
N TYR A 163 2.95 -19.17 12.91
CA TYR A 163 4.00 -19.05 11.87
C TYR A 163 4.68 -17.65 11.68
N SER A 164 5.07 -16.91 12.74
CA SER A 164 5.68 -15.56 12.56
C SER A 164 6.99 -15.50 11.83
N HIS A 165 7.76 -16.58 11.84
CA HIS A 165 9.14 -16.52 11.35
C HIS A 165 9.22 -16.66 9.82
N ARG A 166 8.07 -16.89 9.16
CA ARG A 166 7.96 -16.89 7.70
C ARG A 166 6.63 -16.25 7.28
N ILE A 167 6.50 -14.94 7.51
CA ILE A 167 6.03 -14.15 6.37
C ILE A 167 7.26 -14.03 5.48
N GLU A 168 7.60 -15.11 4.76
CA GLU A 168 8.17 -14.93 3.45
C GLU A 168 7.28 -13.88 2.79
N MET A 169 7.92 -12.84 2.28
CA MET A 169 7.24 -11.90 1.40
C MET A 169 6.38 -12.74 0.46
N LEU A 170 5.16 -12.31 0.12
CA LEU A 170 4.39 -12.90 -0.97
C LEU A 170 5.20 -12.81 -2.28
N GLU A 171 6.21 -13.67 -2.41
CA GLU A 171 6.47 -14.48 -3.56
C GLU A 171 5.35 -15.54 -3.53
N ASP A 172 4.55 -15.55 -4.58
CA ASP A 172 3.55 -16.54 -4.97
C ASP A 172 3.36 -17.73 -4.01
N TYR A 173 2.38 -17.62 -3.10
CA TYR A 173 1.93 -18.75 -2.29
C TYR A 173 1.22 -19.75 -3.21
N ARG A 174 1.94 -20.79 -3.66
CA ARG A 174 1.35 -22.01 -4.22
C ARG A 174 1.07 -22.97 -3.07
N ASP A 175 -0.18 -23.37 -2.95
CA ASP A 175 -0.66 -24.32 -1.96
C ASP A 175 -0.34 -25.74 -2.44
N GLU A 176 0.50 -26.47 -1.70
CA GLU A 176 0.95 -27.83 -2.06
C GLU A 176 -0.15 -28.90 -1.91
N ASN A 177 -1.31 -28.57 -1.32
CA ASN A 177 -2.41 -29.52 -1.13
C ASN A 177 -3.76 -29.05 -1.68
N SER A 178 -3.86 -27.89 -2.32
CA SER A 178 -4.95 -27.68 -3.25
C SER A 178 -4.56 -28.28 -4.59
N GLU A 179 -5.18 -29.40 -4.94
CA GLU A 179 -5.25 -29.87 -6.31
C GLU A 179 -6.11 -28.90 -7.13
N ILE A 180 -5.64 -27.66 -7.29
CA ILE A 180 -5.82 -26.98 -8.55
C ILE A 180 -4.64 -27.44 -9.38
N LEU A 181 -4.85 -28.48 -10.19
CA LEU A 181 -3.99 -28.82 -11.33
C LEU A 181 -4.01 -27.63 -12.30
N ILE A 182 -3.27 -26.57 -11.95
CA ILE A 182 -2.79 -25.63 -12.94
C ILE A 182 -1.70 -26.40 -13.65
N GLU A 183 -1.97 -26.85 -14.86
CA GLU A 183 -0.93 -27.35 -15.77
C GLU A 183 0.19 -26.31 -15.81
N GLU A 184 1.27 -26.61 -15.08
CA GLU A 184 2.40 -25.69 -14.89
C GLU A 184 3.09 -25.36 -16.21
N THR A 185 2.84 -26.17 -17.22
CA THR A 185 3.22 -26.00 -18.63
C THR A 185 2.54 -24.83 -19.33
N LEU A 186 1.40 -24.32 -18.86
CA LEU A 186 0.57 -23.41 -19.67
C LEU A 186 0.80 -21.91 -19.47
N ARG A 187 1.55 -21.46 -18.45
CA ARG A 187 1.72 -20.00 -18.22
C ARG A 187 3.10 -19.46 -17.90
N SER A 188 4.08 -20.23 -17.43
CA SER A 188 5.38 -19.65 -17.09
C SER A 188 6.35 -19.51 -18.28
N ASP A 189 6.19 -20.23 -19.39
CA ASP A 189 7.25 -20.22 -20.43
C ASP A 189 6.80 -20.16 -21.89
N LEU A 190 5.51 -20.19 -22.25
CA LEU A 190 5.12 -20.11 -23.67
C LEU A 190 5.49 -18.76 -24.33
N TYR A 191 5.52 -17.66 -23.58
CA TYR A 191 5.90 -16.34 -24.10
C TYR A 191 7.41 -16.23 -24.36
N PHE A 192 8.24 -16.86 -23.51
CA PHE A 192 9.69 -16.86 -23.65
C PHE A 192 10.18 -17.94 -24.63
N GLN A 193 9.51 -19.10 -24.71
CA GLN A 193 9.85 -20.18 -25.64
C GLN A 193 9.50 -19.84 -27.09
N ASN A 194 8.47 -19.02 -27.32
CA ASN A 194 8.03 -18.63 -28.67
C ASN A 194 8.65 -17.31 -29.15
N GLU A 195 9.56 -16.70 -28.39
CA GLU A 195 10.21 -15.46 -28.80
C GLU A 195 11.23 -15.74 -29.93
N LYS A 196 10.89 -15.30 -31.14
CA LYS A 196 11.73 -15.46 -32.34
C LYS A 196 12.74 -14.32 -32.52
N GLU A 197 12.63 -13.24 -31.76
CA GLU A 197 13.49 -12.07 -31.92
C GLU A 197 14.88 -12.32 -31.31
N LYS A 198 15.92 -12.11 -32.12
CA LYS A 198 17.32 -12.26 -31.70
C LYS A 198 17.69 -11.32 -30.54
N ILE A 199 17.12 -10.10 -30.52
CA ILE A 199 17.30 -9.09 -29.47
C ILE A 199 15.93 -8.76 -28.84
N GLY A 200 15.26 -9.83 -28.39
CA GLY A 200 13.99 -9.76 -27.68
C GLY A 200 14.14 -9.63 -26.17
N LEU A 201 13.04 -9.88 -25.46
CA LEU A 201 12.92 -9.89 -24.01
C LEU A 201 13.90 -10.87 -23.34
N ASN A 202 14.09 -12.08 -23.89
CA ASN A 202 15.06 -13.05 -23.40
C ASN A 202 16.50 -12.50 -23.44
N TRP A 203 16.83 -11.74 -24.48
CA TRP A 203 18.13 -11.11 -24.61
C TRP A 203 18.27 -9.95 -23.62
N ILE A 204 17.24 -9.11 -23.48
CA ILE A 204 17.21 -8.01 -22.52
C ILE A 204 17.38 -8.50 -21.08
N LEU A 205 16.74 -9.61 -20.72
CA LEU A 205 16.86 -10.26 -19.42
C LEU A 205 18.19 -11.01 -19.23
N GLY A 206 18.98 -11.18 -20.30
CA GLY A 206 20.29 -11.81 -20.27
C GLY A 206 20.29 -13.32 -20.39
N LYS A 207 19.15 -13.94 -20.70
CA LYS A 207 19.06 -15.40 -20.91
C LYS A 207 19.75 -15.84 -22.20
N THR A 208 19.67 -15.00 -23.24
CA THR A 208 20.25 -15.25 -24.57
C THR A 208 21.26 -14.18 -24.99
N ALA A 209 21.67 -13.30 -24.06
CA ALA A 209 22.72 -12.33 -24.34
C ALA A 209 24.08 -13.02 -24.18
N ASP A 210 24.87 -13.01 -25.24
CA ASP A 210 26.24 -13.54 -25.23
C ASP A 210 27.25 -12.45 -24.85
N PHE A 211 28.49 -12.87 -24.58
CA PHE A 211 29.60 -11.95 -24.38
C PHE A 211 29.79 -11.04 -25.61
N PRO A 212 30.01 -9.72 -25.44
CA PRO A 212 30.19 -8.98 -24.20
C PRO A 212 28.89 -8.43 -23.55
N PHE A 213 27.74 -8.62 -24.18
CA PHE A 213 26.46 -8.06 -23.76
C PHE A 213 25.86 -8.75 -22.54
N ASN A 214 26.28 -9.98 -22.23
CA ASN A 214 25.91 -10.66 -20.99
C ASN A 214 26.37 -9.90 -19.73
N GLN A 215 27.44 -9.09 -19.83
CA GLN A 215 27.97 -8.25 -18.76
C GLN A 215 27.18 -6.94 -18.55
N LEU A 216 26.21 -6.66 -19.42
CA LEU A 216 25.34 -5.50 -19.30
C LEU A 216 24.14 -5.83 -18.42
N ASN A 217 23.68 -4.83 -17.65
CA ASN A 217 22.44 -4.98 -16.89
C ASN A 217 21.21 -4.85 -17.80
N ASN A 218 20.04 -5.21 -17.27
CA ASN A 218 18.78 -5.17 -18.04
C ASN A 218 18.49 -3.79 -18.62
N PHE A 219 18.79 -2.71 -17.89
CA PHE A 219 18.58 -1.34 -18.36
C PHE A 219 19.47 -1.02 -19.58
N GLU A 220 20.75 -1.40 -19.51
CA GLU A 220 21.73 -1.19 -20.58
C GLU A 220 21.35 -2.00 -21.84
N ARG A 221 20.89 -3.24 -21.67
CA ARG A 221 20.42 -4.09 -22.78
C ARG A 221 19.10 -3.58 -23.38
N THR A 222 18.15 -3.11 -22.57
CA THR A 222 16.93 -2.45 -23.07
C THR A 222 17.28 -1.25 -23.93
N LEU A 223 18.23 -0.42 -23.49
CA LEU A 223 18.64 0.76 -24.25
C LEU A 223 19.24 0.39 -25.62
N ILE A 224 20.08 -0.65 -25.68
CA ILE A 224 20.62 -1.17 -26.95
C ILE A 224 19.51 -1.73 -27.84
N SER A 225 18.57 -2.50 -27.28
CA SER A 225 17.44 -3.07 -28.05
C SER A 225 16.57 -1.96 -28.67
N LEU A 226 16.28 -0.89 -27.93
CA LEU A 226 15.45 0.20 -28.44
C LEU A 226 16.19 1.10 -29.43
N TYR A 227 17.42 1.51 -29.12
CA TYR A 227 18.17 2.46 -29.96
C TYR A 227 18.89 1.78 -31.12
N ASP A 228 19.78 0.82 -30.82
CA ASP A 228 20.68 0.23 -31.82
C ASP A 228 19.98 -0.86 -32.66
N TYR A 229 18.99 -1.57 -32.11
CA TYR A 229 18.27 -2.63 -32.84
C TYR A 229 16.95 -2.14 -33.47
N LYS A 230 16.10 -1.42 -32.71
CA LYS A 230 14.82 -0.87 -33.23
C LYS A 230 14.96 0.49 -33.92
N GLY A 231 16.15 1.10 -33.91
CA GLY A 231 16.43 2.34 -34.64
C GLY A 231 15.76 3.59 -34.07
N MET A 232 15.32 3.55 -32.81
CA MET A 232 14.62 4.67 -32.18
C MET A 232 15.57 5.85 -31.90
N THR A 233 15.02 7.05 -31.94
CA THR A 233 15.70 8.30 -31.55
C THR A 233 15.86 8.42 -30.03
N TYR A 234 16.73 9.33 -29.56
CA TYR A 234 16.92 9.54 -28.12
C TYR A 234 15.64 10.05 -27.42
N GLU A 235 14.85 10.84 -28.14
CA GLU A 235 13.55 11.32 -27.72
C GLU A 235 12.55 10.17 -27.53
N GLU A 236 12.46 9.25 -28.49
CA GLU A 236 11.56 8.08 -28.43
C GLU A 236 11.97 7.10 -27.33
N VAL A 237 13.27 6.79 -27.23
CA VAL A 237 13.80 5.93 -26.15
C VAL A 237 13.56 6.56 -24.79
N GLY A 238 13.77 7.88 -24.67
CA GLY A 238 13.49 8.63 -23.44
C GLY A 238 12.02 8.55 -23.05
N ALA A 239 11.11 8.76 -24.00
CA ALA A 239 9.67 8.65 -23.79
C ALA A 239 9.27 7.24 -23.34
N GLN A 240 9.82 6.20 -23.97
CA GLN A 240 9.49 4.80 -23.65
C GLN A 240 10.06 4.34 -22.31
N MET A 241 11.27 4.80 -21.94
CA MET A 241 11.92 4.41 -20.69
C MET A 241 11.59 5.35 -19.52
N GLY A 242 10.94 6.50 -19.77
CA GLY A 242 10.60 7.50 -18.76
C GLY A 242 11.78 8.38 -18.32
N TYR A 243 12.75 8.62 -19.22
CA TYR A 243 13.93 9.44 -18.94
C TYR A 243 14.09 10.59 -19.93
N HIS A 244 14.77 11.65 -19.52
CA HIS A 244 15.14 12.74 -20.43
C HIS A 244 16.11 12.26 -21.51
N ARG A 245 16.01 12.79 -22.74
CA ARG A 245 16.86 12.38 -23.88
C ARG A 245 18.37 12.47 -23.57
N ASP A 246 18.79 13.49 -22.84
CA ASP A 246 20.21 13.69 -22.48
C ASP A 246 20.69 12.63 -21.48
N THR A 247 19.78 12.08 -20.67
CA THR A 247 20.07 10.96 -19.78
C THR A 247 20.31 9.70 -20.60
N ILE A 248 19.47 9.43 -21.61
CA ILE A 248 19.66 8.30 -22.52
C ILE A 248 20.98 8.45 -23.29
N TRP A 249 21.28 9.64 -23.82
CA TRP A 249 22.54 9.92 -24.51
C TRP A 249 23.76 9.67 -23.61
N ASN A 250 23.77 10.22 -22.39
CA ASN A 250 24.84 10.01 -21.42
C ASN A 250 25.00 8.53 -21.06
N LYS A 251 23.89 7.82 -20.83
CA LYS A 251 23.90 6.39 -20.50
C LYS A 251 24.43 5.55 -21.65
N ARG A 252 24.06 5.86 -22.90
CA ARG A 252 24.62 5.18 -24.07
C ARG A 252 26.13 5.38 -24.19
N LYS A 253 26.64 6.58 -23.92
CA LYS A 253 28.09 6.84 -23.90
C LYS A 253 28.81 5.99 -22.85
N GLN A 254 28.22 5.84 -21.65
CA GLN A 254 28.74 4.97 -20.60
C GLN A 254 28.75 3.50 -21.02
N ILE A 255 27.68 3.03 -21.65
CA ILE A 255 27.58 1.65 -22.17
C ILE A 255 28.68 1.36 -23.20
N LYS A 256 28.90 2.27 -24.15
CA LYS A 256 29.97 2.10 -25.15
C LYS A 256 31.35 1.98 -24.50
N LYS A 257 31.66 2.89 -23.58
CA LYS A 257 32.93 2.86 -22.84
C LYS A 257 33.10 1.55 -22.05
N LYS A 258 32.03 1.08 -21.39
CA LYS A 258 32.01 -0.17 -20.63
C LYS A 258 32.26 -1.38 -21.54
N LEU A 259 31.61 -1.44 -22.71
CA LEU A 259 31.84 -2.50 -23.69
C LEU A 259 33.28 -2.48 -24.23
N GLU A 260 33.82 -1.30 -24.53
CA GLU A 260 35.22 -1.15 -24.95
C GLU A 260 36.21 -1.64 -23.88
N GLU A 261 35.94 -1.35 -22.60
CA GLU A 261 36.76 -1.83 -21.48
C GLU A 261 36.68 -3.34 -21.30
N ILE A 262 35.47 -3.92 -21.38
CA ILE A 262 35.24 -5.37 -21.29
C ILE A 262 35.92 -6.10 -22.45
N MET A 263 35.88 -5.54 -23.66
CA MET A 263 36.56 -6.14 -24.81
C MET A 263 38.09 -6.06 -24.71
N LYS A 264 38.64 -5.06 -24.02
CA LYS A 264 40.10 -4.94 -23.79
C LYS A 264 40.58 -5.88 -22.69
N ASN A 265 39.78 -6.06 -21.64
CA ASN A 265 40.08 -6.92 -20.50
C ASN A 265 38.92 -7.91 -20.28
N PRO A 266 38.83 -8.97 -21.10
CA PRO A 266 37.79 -9.97 -20.92
C PRO A 266 37.95 -10.61 -19.52
N PRO A 267 36.84 -10.80 -18.78
CA PRO A 267 36.89 -11.57 -17.53
C PRO A 267 37.42 -12.97 -17.86
N CYS A 268 38.46 -13.43 -17.16
CA CYS A 268 38.89 -14.82 -17.23
C CYS A 268 37.77 -15.71 -16.70
N ASP A 269 37.49 -16.81 -17.40
CA ASP A 269 36.53 -17.84 -17.00
C ASP A 269 36.85 -18.42 -15.62
#